data_AF-A0A4Q7MD16-F1
#
_entry.id   AF-A0A4Q7MD16-F1
#
_cell.length_a   1.000
_cell.length_b   1.000
_cell.length_c   1.000
_cell.angle_alpha   90.00
_cell.angle_beta   90.00
_cell.angle_gamma   90.00
#
_symmetry.space_group_name_H-M   'P 1'
#
loop_
_entity.id
_entity.type
_entity.pdbx_description
1 polymer ?
#
loop_
_entity_poly.entity_id
_entity_poly.type
_entity_poly.pdbx_seq_one_letter_code
_entity_poly.pdbx_strand_id
1 'polypeptide(L)'
;MLLVIACGALLAVAVALCIVWGREPLVEPEIARSPASAAAPTAFRLSRHLDGLRLYSWWASMLLVIGTVSGLLVTGAGGRLAMRLLALTSPAATGRLTEAQATVGRITFEGTLGYLVFGALPFAFASTALYLLAAPWLPRGRLAGPTFGLAAFVMVAPFIDPLRADNIDFDIVGPGWLSVLVFAALAVVQGAFLAAFAGRLSRSLPLMTRANWPDTALPLLLAVVLFPLGAILAVGALVTFAVPRLLPWFLAVRASRAGVITGRVLLALAVIAALPAFTGAVVSIWGR
;
A
#
# COMPACT_ATOMS: atom_id res chain seq x y z
N MET A 1 -15.51 -19.42 -14.08
CA MET A 1 -15.42 -19.86 -12.66
C MET A 1 -13.99 -19.96 -12.16
N LEU A 2 -13.04 -20.47 -12.94
CA LEU A 2 -11.62 -20.57 -12.55
C LEU A 2 -11.01 -19.26 -12.03
N LEU A 3 -11.26 -18.11 -12.68
CA LEU A 3 -10.77 -16.81 -12.21
C LEU A 3 -11.29 -16.41 -10.82
N VAL A 4 -12.55 -16.73 -10.50
CA VAL A 4 -13.14 -16.45 -9.18
C VAL A 4 -12.46 -17.31 -8.12
N ILE A 5 -12.25 -18.60 -8.41
CA ILE A 5 -11.55 -19.53 -7.51
C ILE A 5 -10.11 -19.05 -7.27
N ALA A 6 -9.41 -18.66 -8.33
CA ALA A 6 -8.06 -18.11 -8.24
C ALA A 6 -8.02 -16.84 -7.38
N CYS A 7 -8.90 -15.87 -7.61
CA CYS A 7 -8.98 -14.66 -6.79
C CYS A 7 -9.31 -15.00 -5.32
N GLY A 8 -10.23 -15.93 -5.09
CA GLY A 8 -10.59 -16.42 -3.75
C GLY A 8 -9.39 -17.00 -3.01
N ALA A 9 -8.61 -17.85 -3.70
CA ALA A 9 -7.39 -18.45 -3.15
C ALA A 9 -6.32 -17.38 -2.83
N LEU A 10 -6.10 -16.41 -3.73
CA LEU A 10 -5.13 -15.32 -3.51
C LEU A 10 -5.50 -14.46 -2.29
N LEU A 11 -6.78 -14.08 -2.16
CA LEU A 11 -7.24 -13.31 -1.00
C LEU A 11 -7.15 -14.13 0.29
N ALA A 12 -7.49 -15.43 0.24
CA ALA A 12 -7.35 -16.33 1.39
C ALA A 12 -5.89 -16.46 1.84
N VAL A 13 -4.94 -16.54 0.89
CA VAL A 13 -3.50 -16.49 1.18
C VAL A 13 -3.14 -15.17 1.87
N ALA A 14 -3.58 -14.01 1.36
CA ALA A 14 -3.35 -12.74 2.04
C ALA A 14 -3.86 -12.72 3.48
N VAL A 15 -5.08 -13.20 3.72
CA VAL A 15 -5.65 -13.29 5.08
C VAL A 15 -4.84 -14.23 5.97
N ALA A 16 -4.40 -15.38 5.46
CA ALA A 16 -3.54 -16.30 6.18
C ALA A 16 -2.21 -15.64 6.58
N LEU A 17 -1.58 -14.91 5.64
CA LEU A 17 -0.34 -14.16 5.92
C LEU A 17 -0.56 -13.06 6.97
N CYS A 18 -1.71 -12.37 6.98
CA CYS A 18 -2.07 -11.42 8.03
C CYS A 18 -2.16 -12.09 9.41
N ILE A 19 -2.72 -13.31 9.47
CA ILE A 19 -2.87 -14.05 10.72
C ILE A 19 -1.50 -14.50 11.25
N VAL A 20 -0.66 -15.06 10.36
CA VAL A 20 0.66 -15.61 10.71
C VAL A 20 1.65 -14.51 11.09
N TRP A 21 1.70 -13.41 10.33
CA TRP A 21 2.72 -12.36 10.49
C TRP A 21 2.20 -11.08 11.15
N GLY A 22 0.92 -10.98 11.52
CA GLY A 22 0.33 -9.73 12.03
C GLY A 22 0.88 -9.21 13.36
N ARG A 23 1.77 -9.96 14.03
CA ARG A 23 2.49 -9.52 15.24
C ARG A 23 3.90 -9.00 14.97
N GLU A 24 4.39 -9.13 13.74
CA GLU A 24 5.75 -8.72 13.40
C GLU A 24 5.79 -7.19 13.23
N PRO A 25 6.50 -6.43 14.10
CA PRO A 25 6.73 -5.01 13.86
C PRO A 25 7.64 -4.80 12.65
N LEU A 26 7.40 -3.71 11.92
CA LEU A 26 8.34 -3.17 10.94
C LEU A 26 9.64 -2.77 11.66
N VAL A 27 10.76 -3.35 11.22
CA VAL A 27 12.09 -3.04 11.74
C VAL A 27 12.86 -2.26 10.69
N GLU A 28 13.30 -1.06 11.04
CA GLU A 28 14.15 -0.26 10.16
C GLU A 28 15.60 -0.75 10.24
N PRO A 29 16.34 -0.77 9.12
CA PRO A 29 17.71 -1.24 9.13
C PRO A 29 18.64 -0.24 9.85
N GLU A 30 19.49 -0.76 10.74
CA GLU A 30 20.52 0.04 11.40
C GLU A 30 21.71 0.25 10.46
N ILE A 31 22.00 1.52 10.14
CA ILE A 31 23.28 1.86 9.51
C ILE A 31 24.33 1.85 10.62
N ALA A 32 25.17 0.81 10.64
CA ALA A 32 26.33 0.76 11.51
C ALA A 32 27.17 2.03 11.28
N ARG A 33 27.20 2.92 12.28
CA ARG A 33 28.13 4.05 12.25
C ARG A 33 29.53 3.46 12.34
N SER A 34 30.25 3.45 11.23
CA SER A 34 31.66 3.07 11.25
C SER A 34 32.35 3.93 12.33
N PRO A 35 33.01 3.33 13.33
CA PRO A 35 33.78 4.10 14.29
C PRO A 35 34.79 4.92 13.50
N ALA A 36 34.77 6.24 13.72
CA ALA A 36 35.55 7.20 12.97
C ALA A 36 37.06 6.92 13.16
N SER A 37 37.62 6.06 12.32
CA SER A 37 39.05 5.80 12.23
C SER A 37 39.59 6.56 11.04
N ALA A 38 40.24 7.71 11.32
CA ALA A 38 41.34 8.35 10.57
C ALA A 38 41.32 8.33 9.01
N ALA A 39 40.18 8.19 8.36
CA ALA A 39 40.09 8.13 6.90
C ALA A 39 40.07 9.54 6.29
N ALA A 40 40.70 9.69 5.12
CA ALA A 40 40.75 10.94 4.37
C ALA A 40 39.33 11.53 4.13
N PRO A 41 39.18 12.88 4.14
CA PRO A 41 37.87 13.54 4.07
C PRO A 41 37.07 13.26 2.80
N THR A 42 37.70 12.81 1.72
CA THR A 42 37.06 12.35 0.47
C THR A 42 36.47 10.94 0.61
N ALA A 43 37.21 10.00 1.20
CA ALA A 43 36.72 8.64 1.48
C ALA A 43 35.50 8.67 2.41
N PHE A 44 35.49 9.60 3.38
CA PHE A 44 34.37 9.83 4.28
C PHE A 44 33.13 10.45 3.61
N ARG A 45 33.28 11.18 2.49
CA ARG A 45 32.14 11.71 1.74
C ARG A 45 31.48 10.62 0.91
N LEU A 46 32.26 9.88 0.12
CA LEU A 46 31.73 8.83 -0.74
C LEU A 46 31.02 7.73 0.04
N SER A 47 31.55 7.32 1.20
CA SER A 47 30.89 6.34 2.07
C SER A 47 29.47 6.78 2.49
N ARG A 48 29.29 8.05 2.87
CA ARG A 48 27.97 8.60 3.23
C ARG A 48 26.96 8.53 2.08
N HIS A 49 27.39 8.84 0.85
CA HIS A 49 26.50 8.78 -0.31
C HIS A 49 26.04 7.35 -0.59
N LEU A 50 26.97 6.39 -0.49
CA LEU A 50 26.67 4.98 -0.67
C LEU A 50 25.76 4.45 0.46
N ASP A 51 25.96 4.85 1.71
CA ASP A 51 25.09 4.44 2.82
C ASP A 51 23.67 5.01 2.66
N GLY A 52 23.54 6.26 2.21
CA GLY A 52 22.25 6.85 1.85
C GLY A 52 21.55 6.07 0.74
N LEU A 53 22.27 5.71 -0.33
CA LEU A 53 21.73 4.90 -1.43
C LEU A 53 21.35 3.48 -1.00
N ARG A 54 22.11 2.85 -0.11
CA ARG A 54 21.76 1.52 0.44
C ARG A 54 20.46 1.60 1.22
N LEU A 55 20.32 2.58 2.09
CA LEU A 55 19.09 2.80 2.84
C LEU A 55 17.91 3.07 1.91
N TYR A 56 18.11 3.91 0.90
CA TYR A 56 17.10 4.20 -0.11
C TYR A 56 16.69 2.93 -0.88
N SER A 57 17.66 2.15 -1.35
CA SER A 57 17.40 0.89 -2.07
C SER A 57 16.60 -0.09 -1.22
N TRP A 58 16.85 -0.15 0.09
CA TRP A 58 16.10 -1.00 1.00
C TRP A 58 14.63 -0.55 1.09
N TRP A 59 14.36 0.75 1.27
CA TRP A 59 13.00 1.29 1.27
C TRP A 59 12.29 1.14 -0.08
N ALA A 60 13.02 1.33 -1.19
CA ALA A 60 12.50 1.13 -2.52
C ALA A 60 12.13 -0.34 -2.76
N SER A 61 12.98 -1.29 -2.36
CA SER A 61 12.69 -2.73 -2.42
C SER A 61 11.48 -3.10 -1.54
N MET A 62 11.40 -2.56 -0.32
CA MET A 62 10.21 -2.73 0.54
C MET A 62 8.94 -2.26 -0.17
N LEU A 63 8.93 -1.04 -0.69
CA LEU A 63 7.79 -0.47 -1.42
C LEU A 63 7.39 -1.32 -2.64
N LEU A 64 8.38 -1.74 -3.44
CA LEU A 64 8.17 -2.51 -4.66
C LEU A 64 7.55 -3.89 -4.36
N VAL A 65 8.12 -4.63 -3.41
CA VAL A 65 7.64 -5.98 -3.09
C VAL A 65 6.29 -5.91 -2.40
N ILE A 66 6.14 -5.06 -1.37
CA ILE A 66 4.87 -4.97 -0.62
C ILE A 66 3.74 -4.45 -1.52
N GLY A 67 4.01 -3.40 -2.32
CA GLY A 67 3.02 -2.84 -3.24
C GLY A 67 2.61 -3.83 -4.33
N THR A 68 3.55 -4.57 -4.91
CA THR A 68 3.23 -5.59 -5.93
C THR A 68 2.44 -6.75 -5.33
N VAL A 69 2.90 -7.31 -4.20
CA VAL A 69 2.25 -8.48 -3.58
C VAL A 69 0.86 -8.10 -3.04
N SER A 70 0.72 -6.96 -2.36
CA SER A 70 -0.60 -6.50 -1.90
C SER A 70 -1.53 -6.13 -3.07
N GLY A 71 -0.96 -5.57 -4.14
CA GLY A 71 -1.61 -5.30 -5.42
C GLY A 71 -2.26 -6.54 -6.03
N LEU A 72 -1.54 -7.66 -6.02
CA LEU A 72 -2.02 -8.93 -6.55
C LEU A 72 -3.02 -9.60 -5.62
N LEU A 73 -2.66 -9.75 -4.34
CA LEU A 73 -3.39 -10.59 -3.40
C LEU A 73 -4.63 -9.92 -2.80
N VAL A 74 -4.58 -8.62 -2.55
CA VAL A 74 -5.63 -7.92 -1.80
C VAL A 74 -6.41 -6.96 -2.69
N THR A 75 -5.76 -5.93 -3.25
CA THR A 75 -6.51 -4.90 -4.01
C THR A 75 -6.98 -5.46 -5.37
N GLY A 76 -6.15 -6.28 -6.01
CA GLY A 76 -6.43 -6.98 -7.26
C GLY A 76 -7.48 -8.07 -7.09
N ALA A 77 -7.10 -9.17 -6.45
CA ALA A 77 -8.00 -10.30 -6.24
C ALA A 77 -9.23 -9.93 -5.39
N GLY A 78 -9.04 -9.18 -4.30
CA GLY A 78 -10.14 -8.76 -3.43
C GLY A 78 -11.11 -7.79 -4.12
N GLY A 79 -10.61 -6.80 -4.86
CA GLY A 79 -11.48 -5.90 -5.63
C GLY A 79 -12.28 -6.64 -6.71
N ARG A 80 -11.68 -7.63 -7.37
CA ARG A 80 -12.37 -8.49 -8.35
C ARG A 80 -13.48 -9.33 -7.71
N LEU A 81 -13.24 -9.87 -6.51
CA LEU A 81 -14.25 -10.60 -5.76
C LEU A 81 -15.36 -9.68 -5.26
N ALA A 82 -15.02 -8.48 -4.78
CA ALA A 82 -16.00 -7.47 -4.37
C ALA A 82 -16.94 -7.13 -5.52
N MET A 83 -16.41 -6.76 -6.67
CA MET A 83 -17.22 -6.46 -7.86
C MET A 83 -18.08 -7.67 -8.29
N ARG A 84 -17.57 -8.89 -8.15
CA ARG A 84 -18.34 -10.11 -8.44
C ARG A 84 -19.49 -10.30 -7.46
N LEU A 85 -19.25 -10.08 -6.17
CA LEU A 85 -20.25 -10.20 -5.12
C LEU A 85 -21.38 -9.17 -5.34
N LEU A 86 -21.02 -7.93 -5.67
CA LEU A 86 -21.98 -6.87 -5.99
C LEU A 86 -22.78 -7.21 -7.26
N ALA A 87 -22.14 -7.73 -8.30
CA ALA A 87 -22.85 -8.17 -9.49
C ALA A 87 -23.84 -9.34 -9.22
N LEU A 88 -23.49 -10.26 -8.31
CA LEU A 88 -24.39 -11.37 -7.93
C LEU A 88 -25.62 -10.91 -7.14
N THR A 89 -25.51 -9.78 -6.44
CA THR A 89 -26.61 -9.18 -5.67
C THR A 89 -27.46 -8.21 -6.50
N SER A 90 -27.07 -7.97 -7.76
CA SER A 90 -27.79 -7.14 -8.74
C SER A 90 -28.13 -7.88 -10.05
N PRO A 91 -29.05 -8.88 -10.03
CA PRO A 91 -29.37 -9.67 -11.22
C PRO A 91 -29.85 -8.83 -12.40
N ALA A 92 -30.63 -7.78 -12.13
CA ALA A 92 -31.20 -6.88 -13.13
C ALA A 92 -30.15 -6.03 -13.88
N ALA A 93 -28.93 -5.92 -13.35
CA ALA A 93 -27.83 -5.18 -13.95
C ALA A 93 -26.87 -6.05 -14.76
N THR A 94 -27.08 -7.38 -14.75
CA THR A 94 -26.22 -8.33 -15.46
C THR A 94 -26.15 -8.00 -16.94
N GLY A 95 -24.93 -7.87 -17.48
CA GLY A 95 -24.71 -7.55 -18.89
C GLY A 95 -24.62 -6.05 -19.22
N ARG A 96 -24.91 -5.15 -18.27
CA ARG A 96 -24.66 -3.70 -18.44
C ARG A 96 -23.17 -3.37 -18.33
N LEU A 97 -22.76 -2.25 -18.89
CA LEU A 97 -21.40 -1.70 -18.73
C LEU A 97 -21.36 -0.79 -17.49
N THR A 98 -20.28 -0.91 -16.72
CA THR A 98 -19.92 0.05 -15.65
C THR A 98 -19.21 1.27 -16.23
N GLU A 99 -18.98 2.30 -15.41
CA GLU A 99 -18.17 3.48 -15.78
C GLU A 99 -16.78 3.07 -16.30
N ALA A 100 -16.18 2.05 -15.67
CA ALA A 100 -14.91 1.46 -16.09
C ALA A 100 -14.99 0.55 -17.34
N GLN A 101 -16.05 0.61 -18.14
CA GLN A 101 -16.29 -0.20 -19.34
C GLN A 101 -16.26 -1.72 -19.07
N ALA A 102 -16.52 -2.14 -17.83
CA ALA A 102 -16.56 -3.55 -17.48
C ALA A 102 -18.00 -4.06 -17.55
N THR A 103 -18.20 -5.26 -18.12
CA THR A 103 -19.52 -5.88 -18.12
C THR A 103 -19.86 -6.43 -16.73
N VAL A 104 -20.92 -5.91 -16.12
CA VAL A 104 -21.44 -6.38 -14.82
C VAL A 104 -21.74 -7.87 -14.90
N GLY A 105 -21.18 -8.63 -13.96
CA GLY A 105 -21.39 -10.07 -13.88
C GLY A 105 -20.46 -10.92 -14.76
N ARG A 106 -19.45 -10.34 -15.43
CA ARG A 106 -18.41 -11.11 -16.14
C ARG A 106 -17.01 -10.72 -15.68
N ILE A 107 -16.27 -11.69 -15.14
CA ILE A 107 -14.82 -11.55 -14.94
C ILE A 107 -14.11 -12.08 -16.18
N THR A 108 -13.59 -11.18 -17.00
CA THR A 108 -12.73 -11.52 -18.15
C THR A 108 -11.26 -11.42 -17.75
N PHE A 109 -10.39 -12.13 -18.46
CA PHE A 109 -8.95 -12.05 -18.26
C PHE A 109 -8.43 -10.64 -18.56
N GLU A 110 -8.83 -10.08 -19.71
CA GLU A 110 -8.49 -8.72 -20.14
C GLU A 110 -8.92 -7.67 -19.12
N GLY A 111 -10.18 -7.72 -18.68
CA GLY A 111 -10.66 -6.82 -17.64
C GLY A 111 -9.82 -6.96 -16.37
N THR A 112 -9.57 -8.20 -15.94
CA THR A 112 -8.76 -8.47 -14.73
C THR A 112 -7.38 -7.86 -14.81
N LEU A 113 -6.69 -8.03 -15.95
CA LEU A 113 -5.39 -7.43 -16.19
C LEU A 113 -5.45 -5.89 -16.23
N GLY A 114 -6.44 -5.32 -16.92
CA GLY A 114 -6.65 -3.87 -16.97
C GLY A 114 -6.88 -3.27 -15.58
N TYR A 115 -7.78 -3.87 -14.78
CA TYR A 115 -7.99 -3.44 -13.39
C TYR A 115 -6.76 -3.62 -12.52
N LEU A 116 -6.00 -4.71 -12.70
CA LEU A 116 -4.77 -4.92 -11.96
C LEU A 116 -3.77 -3.78 -12.22
N VAL A 117 -3.57 -3.42 -13.48
CA VAL A 117 -2.59 -2.41 -13.90
C VAL A 117 -3.05 -0.98 -13.58
N PHE A 118 -4.31 -0.64 -13.85
CA PHE A 118 -4.79 0.74 -13.78
C PHE A 118 -5.52 1.09 -12.47
N GLY A 119 -6.02 0.09 -11.73
CA GLY A 119 -6.72 0.29 -10.46
C GLY A 119 -5.94 -0.25 -9.27
N ALA A 120 -5.74 -1.57 -9.24
CA ALA A 120 -5.26 -2.27 -8.06
C ALA A 120 -3.80 -1.94 -7.69
N LEU A 121 -2.88 -1.96 -8.67
CA LEU A 121 -1.47 -1.67 -8.44
C LEU A 121 -1.23 -0.22 -8.00
N PRO A 122 -1.76 0.83 -8.69
CA PRO A 122 -1.61 2.21 -8.24
C PRO A 122 -2.11 2.41 -6.80
N PHE A 123 -3.29 1.87 -6.47
CA PHE A 123 -3.84 1.95 -5.12
C PHE A 123 -2.97 1.19 -4.10
N ALA A 124 -2.46 0.02 -4.45
CA ALA A 124 -1.56 -0.76 -3.59
C ALA A 124 -0.24 -0.04 -3.33
N PHE A 125 0.37 0.58 -4.33
CA PHE A 125 1.58 1.37 -4.15
C PHE A 125 1.34 2.62 -3.31
N ALA A 126 0.25 3.36 -3.57
CA ALA A 126 -0.11 4.53 -2.77
C ALA A 126 -0.34 4.14 -1.30
N SER A 127 -1.16 3.11 -1.04
CA SER A 127 -1.41 2.63 0.32
C SER A 127 -0.15 2.08 1.00
N THR A 128 0.74 1.39 0.27
CA THR A 128 2.03 0.93 0.80
C THR A 128 2.93 2.12 1.19
N ALA A 129 3.06 3.13 0.33
CA ALA A 129 3.85 4.31 0.62
C ALA A 129 3.33 5.05 1.86
N LEU A 130 2.01 5.25 1.94
CA LEU A 130 1.36 5.86 3.10
C LEU A 130 1.55 5.02 4.37
N TYR A 131 1.47 3.69 4.27
CA TYR A 131 1.69 2.81 5.41
C TYR A 131 3.14 2.89 5.91
N LEU A 132 4.13 2.76 5.02
CA LEU A 132 5.55 2.84 5.38
C LEU A 132 5.94 4.21 5.98
N LEU A 133 5.23 5.26 5.59
CA LEU A 133 5.35 6.59 6.18
C LEU A 133 4.71 6.65 7.58
N ALA A 134 3.47 6.18 7.71
CA ALA A 134 2.67 6.31 8.93
C ALA A 134 2.98 5.25 10.00
N ALA A 135 3.71 4.18 9.66
CA ALA A 135 3.97 3.04 10.53
C ALA A 135 4.42 3.41 11.97
N PRO A 136 5.30 4.40 12.20
CA PRO A 136 5.70 4.79 13.56
C PRO A 136 4.58 5.47 14.37
N TRP A 137 3.57 6.04 13.70
CA TRP A 137 2.49 6.80 14.33
C TRP A 137 1.32 5.91 14.77
N LEU A 138 1.21 4.73 14.16
CA LEU A 138 0.14 3.76 14.43
C LEU A 138 0.25 3.11 15.82
N PRO A 139 -0.84 2.49 16.33
CA PRO A 139 -0.76 1.67 17.53
C PRO A 139 0.19 0.48 17.29
N ARG A 140 0.80 -0.04 18.36
CA ARG A 140 1.69 -1.20 18.26
C ARG A 140 0.90 -2.51 18.21
N GLY A 141 1.47 -3.52 17.57
CA GLY A 141 0.91 -4.88 17.51
C GLY A 141 -0.13 -5.06 16.40
N ARG A 142 -1.02 -6.05 16.57
CA ARG A 142 -1.92 -6.55 15.50
C ARG A 142 -2.95 -5.53 15.01
N LEU A 143 -3.19 -4.47 15.78
CA LEU A 143 -4.18 -3.45 15.43
C LEU A 143 -3.59 -2.34 14.54
N ALA A 144 -2.27 -2.27 14.38
CA ALA A 144 -1.59 -1.24 13.57
C ALA A 144 -2.17 -1.19 12.15
N GLY A 145 -2.18 -2.35 11.49
CA GLY A 145 -2.64 -2.51 10.11
C GLY A 145 -4.13 -2.21 9.93
N PRO A 146 -5.05 -2.88 10.65
CA PRO A 146 -6.48 -2.57 10.59
C PRO A 146 -6.81 -1.10 10.84
N THR A 147 -6.14 -0.48 11.83
CA THR A 147 -6.35 0.94 12.15
C THR A 147 -5.91 1.83 10.98
N PHE A 148 -4.77 1.54 10.37
CA PHE A 148 -4.32 2.24 9.16
C PHE A 148 -5.29 2.05 8.00
N GLY A 149 -5.73 0.82 7.75
CA GLY A 149 -6.67 0.50 6.69
C GLY A 149 -7.98 1.28 6.82
N LEU A 150 -8.53 1.34 8.03
CA LEU A 150 -9.74 2.10 8.32
C LEU A 150 -9.52 3.62 8.22
N ALA A 151 -8.41 4.14 8.73
CA ALA A 151 -8.09 5.56 8.61
C ALA A 151 -7.92 5.97 7.14
N ALA A 152 -7.18 5.19 6.35
CA ALA A 152 -7.01 5.39 4.92
C ALA A 152 -8.35 5.31 4.18
N PHE A 153 -9.21 4.37 4.55
CA PHE A 153 -10.56 4.27 3.99
C PHE A 153 -11.36 5.55 4.20
N VAL A 154 -11.45 6.05 5.45
CA VAL A 154 -12.18 7.29 5.76
C VAL A 154 -11.60 8.49 5.00
N MET A 155 -10.28 8.59 4.90
CA MET A 155 -9.62 9.72 4.25
C MET A 155 -9.72 9.71 2.71
N VAL A 156 -9.80 8.53 2.09
CA VAL A 156 -9.63 8.38 0.64
C VAL A 156 -10.91 7.99 -0.09
N ALA A 157 -11.73 7.11 0.50
CA ALA A 157 -12.95 6.60 -0.11
C ALA A 157 -13.91 7.69 -0.67
N PRO A 158 -14.07 8.87 -0.05
CA PRO A 158 -15.01 9.89 -0.56
C PRO A 158 -14.58 10.52 -1.89
N PHE A 159 -13.29 10.39 -2.24
CA PHE A 159 -12.66 11.12 -3.35
C PHE A 159 -12.27 10.21 -4.52
N ILE A 160 -12.36 8.89 -4.34
CA ILE A 160 -11.88 7.91 -5.33
C ILE A 160 -12.93 6.81 -5.50
N ASP A 161 -13.04 6.32 -6.73
CA ASP A 161 -13.86 5.17 -7.04
C ASP A 161 -13.48 3.92 -6.21
N PRO A 162 -14.48 3.09 -5.84
CA PRO A 162 -15.88 3.22 -6.22
C PRO A 162 -16.70 4.12 -5.29
N LEU A 163 -16.21 4.51 -4.11
CA LEU A 163 -17.04 5.05 -3.02
C LEU A 163 -17.24 6.59 -3.02
N ARG A 164 -16.98 7.26 -4.14
CA ARG A 164 -17.34 8.67 -4.30
C ARG A 164 -18.86 8.83 -4.44
N ALA A 165 -19.40 9.93 -3.89
CA ALA A 165 -20.85 10.14 -3.77
C ALA A 165 -21.59 10.23 -5.14
N ASP A 166 -20.86 10.62 -6.18
CA ASP A 166 -21.32 10.81 -7.56
C ASP A 166 -21.07 9.59 -8.46
N ASN A 167 -20.65 8.45 -7.90
CA ASN A 167 -20.40 7.25 -8.70
C ASN A 167 -21.73 6.62 -9.18
N ILE A 168 -21.93 6.63 -10.50
CA ILE A 168 -23.10 6.08 -11.19
C ILE A 168 -23.20 4.55 -11.11
N ASP A 169 -22.09 3.86 -10.84
CA ASP A 169 -22.08 2.40 -10.69
C ASP A 169 -22.96 1.95 -9.52
N PHE A 170 -23.20 2.77 -8.49
CA PHE A 170 -24.15 2.43 -7.42
C PHE A 170 -25.62 2.55 -7.79
N ASP A 171 -25.94 3.24 -8.89
CA ASP A 171 -27.29 3.23 -9.45
C ASP A 171 -27.55 1.94 -10.26
N ILE A 172 -26.47 1.26 -10.64
CA ILE A 172 -26.50 0.03 -11.43
C ILE A 172 -26.33 -1.20 -10.53
N VAL A 173 -25.46 -1.13 -9.52
CA VAL A 173 -25.03 -2.26 -8.70
C VAL A 173 -25.31 -1.98 -7.21
N GLY A 174 -26.30 -2.67 -6.67
CA GLY A 174 -26.72 -2.61 -5.28
C GLY A 174 -26.69 -3.98 -4.58
N PRO A 175 -26.98 -4.02 -3.26
CA PRO A 175 -27.34 -2.88 -2.42
C PRO A 175 -26.12 -2.08 -1.94
N GLY A 176 -26.20 -0.75 -1.90
CA GLY A 176 -25.06 0.13 -1.62
C GLY A 176 -24.44 -0.06 -0.24
N TRP A 177 -25.23 -0.42 0.78
CA TRP A 177 -24.69 -0.77 2.10
C TRP A 177 -23.71 -1.95 2.05
N LEU A 178 -23.96 -2.94 1.18
CA LEU A 178 -23.08 -4.10 1.02
C LEU A 178 -21.76 -3.67 0.39
N SER A 179 -21.81 -2.76 -0.59
CA SER A 179 -20.61 -2.17 -1.19
C SER A 179 -19.74 -1.48 -0.14
N VAL A 180 -20.33 -0.61 0.68
CA VAL A 180 -19.63 0.09 1.77
C VAL A 180 -18.95 -0.92 2.71
N LEU A 181 -19.68 -1.96 3.14
CA LEU A 181 -19.13 -2.99 4.03
C LEU A 181 -17.99 -3.78 3.39
N VAL A 182 -18.15 -4.20 2.14
CA VAL A 182 -17.15 -5.00 1.42
C VAL A 182 -15.87 -4.20 1.19
N PHE A 183 -15.98 -2.94 0.76
CA PHE A 183 -14.81 -2.09 0.56
C PHE A 183 -14.17 -1.66 1.89
N ALA A 184 -14.94 -1.44 2.95
CA ALA A 184 -14.39 -1.23 4.28
C ALA A 184 -13.61 -2.47 4.78
N ALA A 185 -14.16 -3.68 4.58
CA ALA A 185 -13.49 -4.92 4.92
C ALA A 185 -12.20 -5.11 4.11
N LEU A 186 -12.22 -4.82 2.80
CA LEU A 186 -11.02 -4.86 1.95
C LEU A 186 -9.98 -3.84 2.40
N ALA A 187 -10.37 -2.63 2.79
CA ALA A 187 -9.44 -1.63 3.30
C ALA A 187 -8.78 -2.08 4.63
N VAL A 188 -9.54 -2.70 5.52
CA VAL A 188 -9.02 -3.30 6.75
C VAL A 188 -8.04 -4.44 6.45
N VAL A 189 -8.40 -5.34 5.52
CA VAL A 189 -7.50 -6.44 5.09
C VAL A 189 -6.24 -5.89 4.42
N GLN A 190 -6.34 -4.86 3.59
CA GLN A 190 -5.19 -4.19 2.98
C GLN A 190 -4.26 -3.63 4.05
N GLY A 191 -4.78 -2.85 5.00
CA GLY A 191 -3.98 -2.32 6.09
C GLY A 191 -3.33 -3.43 6.94
N ALA A 192 -4.08 -4.48 7.28
CA ALA A 192 -3.57 -5.65 8.01
C ALA A 192 -2.44 -6.36 7.25
N PHE A 193 -2.61 -6.56 5.94
CA PHE A 193 -1.64 -7.20 5.07
C PHE A 193 -0.36 -6.37 4.97
N LEU A 194 -0.48 -5.06 4.72
CA LEU A 194 0.67 -4.15 4.66
C LEU A 194 1.47 -4.22 5.95
N ALA A 195 0.81 -4.23 7.12
CA ALA A 195 1.51 -4.31 8.39
C ALA A 195 2.21 -5.64 8.62
N ALA A 196 1.51 -6.75 8.41
CA ALA A 196 2.04 -8.08 8.59
C ALA A 196 3.21 -8.37 7.64
N PHE A 197 3.03 -8.05 6.36
CA PHE A 197 4.00 -8.32 5.32
C PHE A 197 5.21 -7.39 5.39
N ALA A 198 5.03 -6.11 5.73
CA ALA A 198 6.14 -5.20 5.96
C ALA A 198 6.97 -5.64 7.18
N GLY A 199 6.32 -6.06 8.28
CA GLY A 199 7.00 -6.63 9.44
C GLY A 199 7.88 -7.81 9.07
N ARG A 200 7.29 -8.79 8.36
CA ARG A 200 8.01 -9.99 7.91
C ARG A 200 9.16 -9.67 6.95
N LEU A 201 8.87 -8.92 5.90
CA LEU A 201 9.82 -8.60 4.85
C LEU A 201 11.01 -7.80 5.41
N SER A 202 10.75 -6.85 6.31
CA SER A 202 11.79 -6.01 6.89
C SER A 202 12.85 -6.79 7.67
N ARG A 203 12.49 -7.93 8.26
CA ARG A 203 13.42 -8.81 8.97
C ARG A 203 14.20 -9.71 8.04
N SER A 204 13.62 -10.10 6.92
CA SER A 204 14.27 -10.97 5.93
C SER A 204 15.11 -10.21 4.91
N LEU A 205 14.83 -8.91 4.70
CA LEU A 205 15.50 -8.11 3.68
C LEU A 205 16.75 -7.43 4.28
N PRO A 206 17.97 -7.90 3.98
CA PRO A 206 19.18 -7.27 4.49
C PRO A 206 19.46 -5.94 3.79
N LEU A 207 20.27 -5.08 4.42
CA LEU A 207 20.86 -3.93 3.73
C LEU A 207 21.78 -4.41 2.59
N MET A 208 21.79 -3.66 1.49
CA MET A 208 22.63 -4.00 0.34
C MET A 208 24.12 -3.82 0.67
N THR A 209 24.87 -4.90 0.53
CA THR A 209 26.33 -5.01 0.68
C THR A 209 26.90 -5.62 -0.60
N ARG A 210 28.24 -5.66 -0.73
CA ARG A 210 28.88 -6.31 -1.89
C ARG A 210 28.63 -7.82 -1.95
N ALA A 211 28.30 -8.48 -0.84
CA ALA A 211 28.10 -9.92 -0.80
C ALA A 211 26.68 -10.34 -1.20
N ASN A 212 25.67 -9.51 -0.91
CA ASN A 212 24.24 -9.81 -1.09
C ASN A 212 23.56 -8.86 -2.10
N TRP A 213 24.33 -8.15 -2.93
CA TRP A 213 23.78 -7.21 -3.90
C TRP A 213 22.81 -7.85 -4.91
N PRO A 214 23.00 -9.08 -5.44
CA PRO A 214 22.05 -9.62 -6.41
C PRO A 214 20.68 -9.87 -5.75
N ASP A 215 20.66 -10.43 -4.54
CA ASP A 215 19.44 -10.71 -3.80
C ASP A 215 18.69 -9.43 -3.41
N THR A 216 19.43 -8.36 -3.09
CA THR A 216 18.85 -7.08 -2.67
C THR A 216 18.44 -6.20 -3.85
N ALA A 217 19.07 -6.38 -5.01
CA ALA A 217 18.76 -5.67 -6.26
C ALA A 217 17.62 -6.33 -7.04
N LEU A 218 17.38 -7.65 -6.87
CA LEU A 218 16.33 -8.38 -7.57
C LEU A 218 14.94 -7.69 -7.47
N PRO A 219 14.47 -7.22 -6.30
CA PRO A 219 13.23 -6.47 -6.20
C PRO A 219 13.21 -5.17 -7.03
N LEU A 220 14.36 -4.53 -7.23
CA LEU A 220 14.47 -3.29 -8.00
C LEU A 220 14.22 -3.54 -9.50
N LEU A 221 14.34 -4.77 -9.99
CA LEU A 221 13.94 -5.10 -11.36
C LEU A 221 12.44 -4.88 -11.59
N LEU A 222 11.61 -4.98 -10.55
CA LEU A 222 10.19 -4.63 -10.65
C LEU A 222 10.00 -3.16 -11.03
N ALA A 223 10.92 -2.27 -10.62
CA ALA A 223 10.87 -0.87 -10.97
C ALA A 223 10.96 -0.64 -12.49
N VAL A 224 11.69 -1.50 -13.21
CA VAL A 224 11.82 -1.42 -14.68
C VAL A 224 10.49 -1.74 -15.36
N VAL A 225 9.78 -2.76 -14.86
CA VAL A 225 8.50 -3.20 -15.42
C VAL A 225 7.37 -2.23 -15.04
N LEU A 226 7.41 -1.68 -13.83
CA LEU A 226 6.37 -0.80 -13.28
C LEU A 226 6.61 0.67 -13.66
N PHE A 227 6.65 0.98 -14.94
CA PHE A 227 6.63 2.38 -15.39
C PHE A 227 5.22 2.98 -15.16
N PRO A 228 5.08 4.21 -14.59
CA PRO A 228 6.11 5.23 -14.32
C PRO A 228 6.75 5.18 -12.92
N LEU A 229 6.33 4.26 -12.03
CA LEU A 229 6.85 4.16 -10.66
C LEU A 229 8.38 4.02 -10.63
N GLY A 230 8.96 3.26 -11.55
CA GLY A 230 10.42 3.14 -11.68
C GLY A 230 11.14 4.47 -11.90
N ALA A 231 10.57 5.37 -12.69
CA ALA A 231 11.13 6.69 -12.92
C ALA A 231 11.11 7.55 -11.65
N ILE A 232 10.00 7.50 -10.89
CA ILE A 232 9.89 8.18 -9.59
C ILE A 232 10.95 7.66 -8.62
N LEU A 233 11.16 6.33 -8.59
CA LEU A 233 12.18 5.73 -7.74
C LEU A 233 13.60 6.05 -8.19
N ALA A 234 13.85 6.18 -9.50
CA ALA A 234 15.15 6.63 -10.01
C ALA A 234 15.44 8.08 -9.60
N VAL A 235 14.45 8.97 -9.69
CA VAL A 235 14.57 10.37 -9.23
C VAL A 235 14.85 10.41 -7.72
N GLY A 236 14.13 9.63 -6.91
CA GLY A 236 14.39 9.55 -5.47
C GLY A 236 15.80 9.04 -5.14
N ALA A 237 16.35 8.12 -5.94
CA ALA A 237 17.72 7.65 -5.81
C ALA A 237 18.72 8.78 -6.11
N LEU A 238 18.49 9.55 -7.18
CA LEU A 238 19.32 10.70 -7.55
C LEU A 238 19.28 11.79 -6.47
N VAL A 239 18.11 12.10 -5.92
CA VAL A 239 17.96 13.06 -4.82
C VAL A 239 18.69 12.57 -3.57
N THR A 240 18.56 11.28 -3.23
CA THR A 240 19.28 10.71 -2.09
C THR A 240 20.79 10.73 -2.31
N PHE A 241 21.25 10.49 -3.53
CA PHE A 241 22.66 10.62 -3.87
C PHE A 241 23.14 12.08 -3.77
N ALA A 242 22.37 13.05 -4.26
CA ALA A 242 22.73 14.46 -4.17
C ALA A 242 22.71 14.98 -2.72
N VAL A 243 21.75 14.53 -1.91
CA VAL A 243 21.52 14.98 -0.53
C VAL A 243 21.43 13.77 0.42
N PRO A 244 22.55 13.10 0.73
CA PRO A 244 22.57 11.82 1.45
C PRO A 244 22.11 11.93 2.91
N ARG A 245 22.02 13.15 3.46
CA ARG A 245 21.50 13.41 4.80
C ARG A 245 19.99 13.53 4.86
N LEU A 246 19.32 13.80 3.73
CA LEU A 246 17.89 14.12 3.72
C LEU A 246 17.06 12.95 4.22
N LEU A 247 17.26 11.75 3.66
CA LEU A 247 16.51 10.56 4.05
C LEU A 247 16.77 10.13 5.51
N PRO A 248 18.03 9.98 5.98
CA PRO A 248 18.30 9.67 7.38
C PRO A 248 17.76 10.71 8.36
N TRP A 249 17.88 12.00 8.02
CA TRP A 249 17.33 13.08 8.83
C TRP A 249 15.80 12.98 8.93
N PHE A 250 15.12 12.78 7.80
CA PHE A 250 13.67 12.64 7.76
C PHE A 250 13.19 11.45 8.60
N LEU A 251 13.84 10.28 8.47
CA LEU A 251 13.52 9.09 9.25
C LEU A 251 13.77 9.31 10.75
N ALA A 252 14.86 9.99 11.12
CA ALA A 252 15.13 10.32 12.51
C ALA A 252 14.09 11.28 13.10
N VAL A 253 13.68 12.32 12.36
CA VAL A 253 12.61 13.23 12.78
C VAL A 253 11.29 12.48 12.93
N ARG A 254 10.94 11.65 11.93
CA ARG A 254 9.73 10.81 11.91
C ARG A 254 9.65 9.87 13.12
N ALA A 255 10.78 9.25 13.49
CA ALA A 255 10.86 8.29 14.59
C ALA A 255 11.05 8.95 15.97
N SER A 256 11.40 10.24 16.03
CA SER A 256 11.55 10.97 17.30
C SER A 256 10.23 11.03 18.08
N ARG A 257 10.30 11.19 19.41
CA ARG A 257 9.09 11.31 20.26
C ARG A 257 8.16 12.45 19.80
N ALA A 258 8.73 13.60 19.45
CA ALA A 258 7.99 14.73 18.91
C ALA A 258 7.35 14.39 17.56
N GLY A 259 8.13 13.80 16.64
CA GLY A 259 7.63 13.40 15.32
C GLY A 259 6.49 12.38 15.38
N VAL A 260 6.54 11.43 16.32
CA VAL A 260 5.47 10.46 16.54
C VAL A 260 4.20 11.13 17.06
N ILE A 261 4.32 12.06 18.01
CA ILE A 261 3.17 12.81 18.54
C ILE A 261 2.56 13.68 17.43
N THR A 262 3.38 14.46 16.73
CA THR A 262 2.93 15.30 15.61
C THR A 262 2.27 14.46 14.53
N GLY A 263 2.86 13.33 14.13
CA GLY A 263 2.30 12.43 13.13
C GLY A 263 0.94 11.85 13.55
N ARG A 264 0.78 11.48 14.82
CA ARG A 264 -0.52 11.03 15.36
C ARG A 264 -1.57 12.12 15.35
N VAL A 265 -1.21 13.34 15.77
CA VAL A 265 -2.12 14.49 15.76
C VAL A 265 -2.54 14.81 14.33
N LEU A 266 -1.59 14.88 13.39
CA LEU A 266 -1.89 15.13 11.97
C LEU A 266 -2.77 14.03 11.38
N LEU A 267 -2.51 12.75 11.68
CA LEU A 267 -3.34 11.64 11.23
C LEU A 267 -4.76 11.73 11.79
N ALA A 268 -4.91 12.04 13.09
CA ALA A 268 -6.22 12.22 13.71
C ALA A 268 -6.98 13.40 13.11
N LEU A 269 -6.32 14.55 12.91
CA LEU A 269 -6.90 15.73 12.28
C LEU A 269 -7.32 15.45 10.83
N ALA A 270 -6.50 14.73 10.06
CA ALA A 270 -6.83 14.35 8.69
C ALA A 270 -8.07 13.44 8.63
N VAL A 271 -8.17 12.45 9.52
CA VAL A 271 -9.38 11.61 9.64
C VAL A 271 -10.59 12.46 10.01
N ILE A 272 -10.49 13.32 11.03
CA ILE A 272 -11.59 14.19 11.46
C ILE A 272 -12.04 15.12 10.33
N ALA A 273 -11.10 15.71 9.59
CA ALA A 273 -11.39 16.59 8.47
C ALA A 273 -12.09 15.85 7.31
N ALA A 274 -11.79 14.56 7.10
CA ALA A 274 -12.41 13.74 6.06
C ALA A 274 -13.78 13.16 6.46
N LEU A 275 -14.11 13.08 7.76
CA LEU A 275 -15.36 12.49 8.25
C LEU A 275 -16.63 13.08 7.62
N PRO A 276 -16.79 14.41 7.44
CA PRO A 276 -18.00 14.95 6.82
C PRO A 276 -18.20 14.48 5.38
N ALA A 277 -17.14 14.48 4.57
CA ALA A 277 -17.20 14.00 3.18
C ALA A 277 -17.49 12.49 3.14
N PHE A 278 -16.85 11.71 4.03
CA PHE A 278 -17.05 10.28 4.14
C PHE A 278 -18.46 9.89 4.59
N THR A 279 -18.98 10.53 5.63
CA THR A 279 -20.35 10.29 6.07
C THR A 279 -21.36 10.69 5.00
N GLY A 280 -21.14 11.80 4.30
CA GLY A 280 -21.95 12.20 3.15
C GLY A 280 -21.98 11.13 2.05
N ALA A 281 -20.81 10.64 1.64
CA ALA A 281 -20.69 9.59 0.63
C ALA A 281 -21.34 8.27 1.08
N VAL A 282 -21.08 7.83 2.32
CA VAL A 282 -21.68 6.60 2.86
C VAL A 282 -23.19 6.71 2.91
N VAL A 283 -23.75 7.82 3.43
CA VAL A 283 -25.21 8.02 3.50
C VAL A 283 -25.83 8.06 2.10
N SER A 284 -25.18 8.72 1.14
CA SER A 284 -25.70 8.78 -0.24
C SER A 284 -25.70 7.44 -0.96
N ILE A 285 -24.75 6.55 -0.62
CA ILE A 285 -24.62 5.22 -1.22
C ILE A 285 -25.51 4.21 -0.49
N TRP A 286 -25.60 4.30 0.84
CA TRP A 286 -26.30 3.32 1.68
C TRP A 286 -27.78 3.14 1.30
N GLY A 287 -28.44 4.21 0.87
CA GLY A 287 -29.85 4.22 0.50
C GLY A 287 -30.17 3.79 -0.94
N ARG A 288 -29.16 3.48 -1.77
CA ARG A 288 -29.32 3.02 -3.15
C ARG A 288 -29.18 1.50 -3.21
#